data_AF-J9S1V0-F1
#
_entry.id   AF-J9S1V0-F1
#
_cell.length_a   1.000
_cell.length_b   1.000
_cell.length_c   1.000
_cell.angle_alpha   90.00
_cell.angle_beta   90.00
_cell.angle_gamma   90.00
#
_symmetry.space_group_name_H-M   'P 1'
#
loop_
_entity.id
_entity.type
_entity.pdbx_description
1 polymer ?
#
loop_
_entity_poly.entity_id
_entity_poly.type
_entity_poly.pdbx_seq_one_letter_code
_entity_poly.pdbx_strand_id
1 'polypeptide(L)'
;MIADSDEEATELASGYAPWVRSIRRGEGAIPFPTPTEAAALEWTDDDRDLVRDRVLTQFVGSPTTVADQLEQLRDATGASEIAITTITHDHEARVRSYELIAKEWANR
;
A
#
# COMPACT_ATOMS: atom_id res chain seq x y z
N MET A 1 3.04 -0.76 1.26
CA MET A 1 3.77 -1.59 0.27
C MET A 1 5.15 -1.00 0.14
N ILE A 2 6.20 -1.81 0.24
CA ILE A 2 7.58 -1.34 0.28
C ILE A 2 8.38 -2.17 -0.71
N ALA A 3 9.10 -1.50 -1.60
CA ALA A 3 9.91 -2.12 -2.65
C ALA A 3 11.28 -1.42 -2.75
N ASP A 4 12.12 -1.79 -3.71
CA ASP A 4 13.46 -1.21 -3.81
C ASP A 4 13.44 0.26 -4.27
N SER A 5 12.33 0.71 -4.88
CA SER A 5 12.08 2.10 -5.29
C SER A 5 10.64 2.54 -5.01
N ASP A 6 10.41 3.86 -5.01
CA ASP A 6 9.06 4.42 -4.87
C ASP A 6 8.14 4.02 -6.03
N GLU A 7 8.69 3.97 -7.25
CA GLU A 7 7.98 3.59 -8.46
C GLU A 7 7.53 2.12 -8.41
N GLU A 8 8.44 1.20 -8.08
CA GLU A 8 8.12 -0.22 -7.95
C GLU A 8 7.10 -0.46 -6.82
N ALA A 9 7.23 0.22 -5.69
CA ALA A 9 6.28 0.12 -4.59
C ALA A 9 4.88 0.59 -5.02
N THR A 10 4.81 1.65 -5.83
CA THR A 10 3.57 2.18 -6.39
C THR A 10 2.92 1.18 -7.36
N GLU A 11 3.71 0.55 -8.22
CA GLU A 11 3.23 -0.49 -9.14
C GLU A 11 2.67 -1.70 -8.38
N LEU A 12 3.42 -2.23 -7.41
CA LEU A 12 3.01 -3.39 -6.61
C LEU A 12 1.79 -3.11 -5.71
N ALA A 13 1.54 -1.85 -5.35
CA ALA A 13 0.39 -1.41 -4.56
C ALA A 13 -0.87 -1.14 -5.39
N SER A 14 -0.74 -1.04 -6.72
CA SER A 14 -1.79 -0.53 -7.61
C SER A 14 -3.11 -1.30 -7.55
N GLY A 15 -3.08 -2.60 -7.21
CA GLY A 15 -4.28 -3.42 -7.03
C GLY A 15 -5.19 -3.01 -5.86
N TYR A 16 -4.71 -2.18 -4.93
CA TYR A 16 -5.48 -1.81 -3.74
C TYR A 16 -6.71 -0.94 -4.08
N ALA A 17 -6.56 0.06 -4.95
CA ALA A 17 -7.65 0.97 -5.28
C ALA A 17 -8.82 0.24 -5.99
N PRO A 18 -8.61 -0.60 -7.03
CA PRO A 18 -9.68 -1.42 -7.60
C PRO A 18 -10.34 -2.36 -6.59
N TRP A 19 -9.54 -2.96 -5.70
CA TRP A 19 -10.06 -3.87 -4.68
C TRP A 19 -10.99 -3.14 -3.70
N VAL A 20 -10.58 -1.97 -3.18
CA VAL A 20 -11.42 -1.11 -2.33
C VAL A 20 -12.67 -0.65 -3.08
N ARG A 21 -12.54 -0.25 -4.34
CA ARG A 21 -13.66 0.17 -5.20
C ARG A 21 -14.75 -0.90 -5.28
N SER A 22 -14.38 -2.16 -5.53
CA SER A 22 -15.33 -3.27 -5.62
C SER A 22 -16.15 -3.46 -4.33
N ILE A 23 -15.47 -3.40 -3.17
CA ILE A 23 -16.11 -3.51 -1.87
C ILE A 23 -17.07 -2.35 -1.64
N ARG A 24 -16.62 -1.11 -1.90
CA ARG A 24 -17.42 0.10 -1.65
C ARG A 24 -18.61 0.24 -2.61
N ARG A 25 -18.54 -0.34 -3.80
CA ARG A 25 -19.67 -0.43 -4.75
C ARG A 25 -20.67 -1.56 -4.41
N GLY A 26 -20.39 -2.37 -3.39
CA GLY A 26 -21.26 -3.49 -3.00
C GLY A 26 -21.07 -4.75 -3.85
N GLU A 27 -20.03 -4.81 -4.68
CA GLU A 27 -19.67 -5.98 -5.49
C GLU A 27 -18.98 -7.06 -4.64
N GLY A 28 -18.58 -6.71 -3.40
CA GLY A 28 -17.84 -7.57 -2.49
C GLY A 28 -16.33 -7.52 -2.74
N ALA A 29 -15.57 -8.32 -1.99
CA ALA A 29 -14.13 -8.43 -2.18
C ALA A 29 -13.82 -9.35 -3.37
N ILE A 30 -13.40 -8.75 -4.48
CA ILE A 30 -12.86 -9.48 -5.63
C ILE A 30 -11.49 -10.10 -5.30
N PRO A 31 -10.99 -11.07 -6.11
CA PRO A 31 -9.59 -11.46 -6.07
C PRO A 31 -8.68 -10.23 -6.20
N PHE A 32 -7.59 -10.19 -5.43
CA PHE A 32 -6.72 -9.01 -5.45
C PHE A 32 -6.06 -8.85 -6.83
N PRO A 33 -6.23 -7.71 -7.53
CA PRO A 33 -5.77 -7.55 -8.91
C PRO A 33 -4.24 -7.55 -9.02
N THR A 34 -3.74 -8.07 -10.14
CA THR A 34 -2.37 -7.82 -10.61
C THR A 34 -2.17 -6.34 -10.97
N PRO A 35 -0.92 -5.84 -11.05
CA PRO A 35 -0.65 -4.50 -11.56
C PRO A 35 -1.20 -4.25 -12.97
N THR A 36 -1.10 -5.26 -13.86
CA THR A 36 -1.64 -5.17 -15.23
C THR A 36 -3.16 -5.03 -15.25
N GLU A 37 -3.89 -5.80 -14.43
CA GLU A 37 -5.35 -5.68 -14.32
C GLU A 37 -5.76 -4.34 -13.71
N ALA A 38 -5.02 -3.86 -12.70
CA ALA A 38 -5.27 -2.56 -12.09
C ALA A 38 -5.07 -1.41 -13.09
N ALA A 39 -4.04 -1.48 -13.94
CA ALA A 39 -3.77 -0.50 -14.99
C ALA A 39 -4.81 -0.51 -16.12
N ALA A 40 -5.44 -1.66 -16.38
CA ALA A 40 -6.48 -1.81 -17.39
C ALA A 40 -7.86 -1.30 -16.92
N LEU A 41 -8.04 -1.05 -15.62
CA LEU A 41 -9.32 -0.57 -15.09
C LEU A 41 -9.59 0.88 -15.51
N GLU A 42 -10.73 1.10 -16.14
CA GLU A 42 -11.22 2.45 -16.43
C GLU A 42 -11.81 3.11 -15.18
N TRP A 43 -11.32 4.30 -14.86
CA TRP A 43 -11.72 5.07 -13.68
C TRP A 43 -12.62 6.24 -14.05
N THR A 44 -13.76 6.34 -13.38
CA THR A 44 -14.56 7.57 -13.32
C THR A 44 -14.10 8.49 -12.19
N ASP A 45 -14.48 9.76 -12.22
CA ASP A 45 -14.18 10.69 -11.11
C ASP A 45 -14.84 10.24 -9.81
N ASP A 46 -16.08 9.76 -9.89
CA ASP A 46 -16.80 9.17 -8.74
C ASP A 46 -16.04 7.98 -8.16
N ASP A 47 -15.42 7.13 -9.00
CA ASP A 47 -14.60 6.01 -8.52
C ASP A 47 -13.35 6.50 -7.79
N ARG A 48 -12.68 7.52 -8.31
CA ARG A 48 -11.49 8.10 -7.68
C ARG A 48 -11.84 8.71 -6.33
N ASP A 49 -12.93 9.47 -6.26
CA ASP A 49 -13.42 10.06 -5.01
C ASP A 49 -13.85 8.97 -4.02
N LEU A 50 -14.46 7.88 -4.49
CA LEU A 50 -14.91 6.77 -3.67
C LEU A 50 -13.76 6.06 -2.96
N VAL A 51 -12.55 6.01 -3.52
CA VAL A 51 -11.40 5.30 -2.91
C VAL A 51 -10.35 6.22 -2.32
N ARG A 52 -10.45 7.54 -2.56
CA ARG A 52 -9.41 8.53 -2.27
C ARG A 52 -8.91 8.47 -0.82
N ASP A 53 -9.82 8.43 0.16
CA ASP A 53 -9.44 8.38 1.58
C ASP A 53 -8.61 7.15 1.92
N ARG A 54 -8.90 5.99 1.29
CA ARG A 54 -8.15 4.76 1.55
C ARG A 54 -6.77 4.81 0.93
N VAL A 55 -6.66 5.30 -0.30
CA VAL A 55 -5.38 5.40 -1.02
C VAL A 55 -4.47 6.43 -0.34
N LEU A 56 -4.99 7.60 0.05
CA LEU A 56 -4.20 8.66 0.68
C LEU A 56 -3.60 8.25 2.03
N THR A 57 -4.19 7.29 2.73
CA THR A 57 -3.69 6.82 4.03
C THR A 57 -2.69 5.68 3.94
N GLN A 58 -2.31 5.24 2.73
CA GLN A 58 -1.32 4.18 2.57
C GLN A 58 0.11 4.71 2.71
N PHE A 59 0.96 3.95 3.39
CA PHE A 59 2.42 4.11 3.31
C PHE A 59 2.95 3.23 2.16
N VAL A 60 3.39 3.88 1.09
CA VAL A 60 3.91 3.23 -0.13
C VAL A 60 5.18 3.94 -0.57
N GLY A 61 6.25 3.19 -0.79
CA GLY A 61 7.52 3.73 -1.25
C GLY A 61 8.71 2.80 -1.06
N SER A 62 9.90 3.35 -1.26
CA SER A 62 11.18 2.75 -0.88
C SER A 62 11.27 2.54 0.64
N PRO A 63 12.25 1.76 1.14
CA PRO A 63 12.37 1.49 2.57
C PRO A 63 12.58 2.77 3.36
N THR A 64 13.47 3.65 2.89
CA THR A 64 13.74 4.95 3.53
C THR A 64 12.50 5.84 3.54
N THR A 65 11.81 5.95 2.39
CA THR A 65 10.59 6.76 2.25
C THR A 65 9.53 6.34 3.28
N VAL A 66 9.25 5.04 3.39
CA VAL A 66 8.23 4.55 4.29
C VAL A 66 8.68 4.60 5.75
N ALA A 67 9.95 4.32 6.05
CA ALA A 67 10.46 4.42 7.41
C ALA A 67 10.42 5.88 7.93
N ASP A 68 10.75 6.89 7.11
CA ASP A 68 10.61 8.30 7.47
C ASP A 68 9.15 8.67 7.81
N GLN A 69 8.19 8.12 7.06
CA GLN A 69 6.77 8.35 7.30
C GLN A 69 6.29 7.63 8.57
N LEU A 70 6.79 6.44 8.85
CA LEU A 70 6.47 5.68 10.07
C LEU A 70 7.05 6.34 11.32
N GLU A 71 8.24 6.94 11.24
CA GLU A 71 8.79 7.74 12.35
C GLU A 71 7.94 8.98 12.63
N GLN A 72 7.51 9.69 11.60
CA GLN A 72 6.58 10.81 11.76
C GLN A 72 5.27 10.36 12.41
N LEU A 73 4.73 9.20 12.02
CA LEU A 73 3.55 8.63 12.65
C LEU A 73 3.79 8.29 14.13
N ARG A 74 4.92 7.64 14.44
CA ARG A 74 5.32 7.32 15.83
C ARG A 74 5.39 8.59 16.66
N ASP A 75 6.09 9.62 16.17
CA ASP A 75 6.33 10.85 16.91
C ASP A 75 5.03 11.66 17.11
N ALA A 76 4.15 11.67 16.11
CA ALA A 76 2.84 12.32 16.20
C ALA A 76 1.87 11.62 17.17
N THR A 77 2.00 10.31 17.34
CA THR A 77 1.04 9.50 18.13
C THR A 77 1.56 9.08 19.49
N GLY A 78 2.88 9.08 19.69
CA GLY A 78 3.54 8.49 20.87
C GLY A 78 3.42 6.97 20.93
N ALA A 79 3.15 6.30 19.80
CA ALA A 79 2.97 4.85 19.77
C ALA A 79 4.28 4.12 20.13
N SER A 80 4.19 3.13 21.02
CA SER A 80 5.32 2.26 21.36
C SER A 80 5.54 1.13 20.34
N GLU A 81 4.51 0.81 19.55
CA GLU A 81 4.53 -0.25 18.55
C GLU A 81 3.72 0.18 17.31
N ILE A 82 4.15 -0.26 16.13
CA ILE A 82 3.44 -0.07 14.86
C ILE A 82 3.19 -1.43 14.23
N ALA A 83 1.91 -1.79 14.08
CA ALA A 83 1.52 -3.00 13.37
C ALA A 83 1.39 -2.73 11.86
N ILE A 84 2.20 -3.41 11.04
CA ILE A 84 2.24 -3.20 9.59
C ILE A 84 1.45 -4.30 8.87
N THR A 85 0.47 -3.89 8.06
CA THR A 85 -0.28 -4.78 7.17
C THR A 85 0.00 -4.43 5.71
N THR A 86 0.42 -5.41 4.92
CA THR A 86 0.63 -5.26 3.47
C THR A 86 -0.27 -6.22 2.71
N ILE A 87 -0.95 -5.70 1.70
CA ILE A 87 -1.71 -6.49 0.72
C ILE A 87 -1.15 -6.19 -0.68
N THR A 88 -0.96 -7.24 -1.46
CA THR A 88 -0.54 -7.18 -2.87
C THR A 88 -0.88 -8.52 -3.54
N HIS A 89 -0.80 -8.56 -4.85
CA HIS A 89 -1.08 -9.76 -5.63
C HIS A 89 -0.04 -10.86 -5.38
N ASP A 90 1.24 -10.49 -5.45
CA ASP A 90 2.34 -11.44 -5.37
C ASP A 90 2.77 -11.69 -3.92
N HIS A 91 2.82 -12.96 -3.52
CA HIS A 91 3.17 -13.33 -2.15
C HIS A 91 4.64 -13.03 -1.82
N GLU A 92 5.56 -13.27 -2.76
CA GLU A 92 6.99 -13.03 -2.57
C GLU A 92 7.27 -11.54 -2.42
N ALA A 93 6.59 -10.69 -3.20
CA ALA A 93 6.62 -9.24 -3.04
C ALA A 93 6.14 -8.80 -1.65
N ARG A 94 5.08 -9.43 -1.12
CA ARG A 94 4.61 -9.15 0.24
C ARG A 94 5.68 -9.51 1.29
N VAL A 95 6.32 -10.66 1.16
CA VAL A 95 7.40 -11.10 2.08
C VAL A 95 8.58 -10.13 2.01
N ARG A 96 9.06 -9.81 0.80
CA ARG A 96 10.14 -8.85 0.55
C ARG A 96 9.82 -7.48 1.17
N SER A 97 8.59 -6.99 1.03
CA SER A 97 8.15 -5.73 1.63
C SER A 97 8.34 -5.70 3.15
N TYR A 98 8.09 -6.82 3.84
CA TYR A 98 8.31 -6.93 5.28
C TYR A 98 9.79 -7.01 5.64
N GLU A 99 10.59 -7.75 4.87
CA GLU A 99 12.03 -7.84 5.08
C GLU A 99 12.73 -6.50 4.91
N LEU A 100 12.36 -5.75 3.86
CA LEU A 100 12.92 -4.43 3.57
C LEU A 100 12.68 -3.44 4.71
N ILE A 101 11.45 -3.34 5.19
CA ILE A 101 11.13 -2.40 6.27
C ILE A 101 11.69 -2.84 7.61
N ALA A 102 11.70 -4.14 7.91
CA ALA A 102 12.31 -4.65 9.12
C ALA A 102 13.82 -4.32 9.15
N LYS A 103 14.50 -4.48 8.02
CA LYS A 103 15.93 -4.14 7.88
C LYS A 103 16.17 -2.64 8.02
N GLU A 104 15.41 -1.80 7.34
CA GLU A 104 15.56 -0.34 7.42
C GLU A 104 15.26 0.16 8.84
N TRP A 105 14.16 -0.29 9.44
CA TRP A 105 13.71 0.13 10.77
C TRP A 105 14.67 -0.30 11.89
N ALA A 106 15.33 -1.45 11.76
CA ALA A 106 16.31 -1.90 12.74
C ALA A 106 17.56 -1.01 12.84
N ASN A 107 17.81 -0.16 11.84
CA ASN A 107 18.94 0.77 11.84
C ASN A 107 18.58 2.18 12.33
N ARG A 108 17.35 2.39 12.82
CA ARG A 108 16.83 3.67 13.30
C ARG A 108 16.73 3.73 14.82
#